data_AF-A0A7K1UAL1-F1
#
_entry.id   AF-A0A7K1UAL1-F1
#
_cell.length_a   1.000
_cell.length_b   1.000
_cell.length_c   1.000
_cell.angle_alpha   90.00
_cell.angle_beta   90.00
_cell.angle_gamma   90.00
#
_symmetry.space_group_name_H-M   'P 1'
#
loop_
_entity.id
_entity.type
_entity.pdbx_description
1 polymer ?
#
loop_
_entity_poly.entity_id
_entity_poly.type
_entity_poly.pdbx_seq_one_letter_code
_entity_poly.pdbx_strand_id
1 'polypeptide(L)'
;MGKKKKKMVTIKKEYQSAVVAFGNSGLPLGQRDDLLDLAIIATKSGDPSLLQLFEPLPSLEELQKMKVQPLLPVIEALKETASPGTEE
;
A
#
# COMPACT_ATOMS: atom_id res chain seq x y z
N MET A 1 14.54 -16.09 -16.80
CA MET A 1 13.62 -16.35 -15.67
C MET A 1 12.96 -15.04 -15.23
N GLY A 2 11.79 -14.72 -15.77
CA GLY A 2 11.06 -13.50 -15.43
C GLY A 2 10.39 -13.62 -14.06
N LYS A 3 10.88 -12.87 -13.07
CA LYS A 3 10.29 -12.78 -11.73
C LYS A 3 8.85 -12.28 -11.89
N LYS A 4 7.85 -13.16 -11.73
CA LYS A 4 6.44 -12.78 -11.67
C LYS A 4 6.23 -11.93 -10.40
N LYS A 5 6.35 -10.61 -10.52
CA LYS A 5 5.90 -9.66 -9.50
C LYS A 5 4.43 -9.99 -9.24
N LYS A 6 4.13 -10.48 -8.04
CA LYS A 6 2.77 -10.81 -7.60
C LYS A 6 2.02 -9.47 -7.52
N LYS A 7 1.37 -9.07 -8.61
CA LYS A 7 0.42 -7.95 -8.68
C LYS A 7 -0.78 -8.36 -7.81
N MET A 8 -0.70 -8.12 -6.50
CA MET A 8 -1.80 -8.42 -5.58
C MET A 8 -2.88 -7.33 -5.63
N VAL A 9 -2.54 -6.14 -6.10
CA VAL A 9 -3.49 -5.05 -6.30
C VAL A 9 -3.89 -4.99 -7.77
N THR A 10 -5.18 -5.19 -8.02
CA THR A 10 -5.78 -5.11 -9.35
C THR A 10 -6.76 -3.95 -9.37
N ILE A 11 -6.70 -3.12 -10.41
CA ILE A 11 -7.69 -2.07 -10.67
C ILE A 11 -8.80 -2.65 -11.54
N LYS A 12 -10.03 -2.18 -11.37
CA LYS A 12 -11.11 -2.62 -12.26
C LYS A 12 -10.83 -2.09 -13.67
N LYS A 13 -11.18 -2.88 -14.68
CA LYS A 13 -10.95 -2.53 -16.10
C LYS A 13 -11.59 -1.20 -16.49
N GLU A 14 -12.78 -0.94 -15.98
CA GLU A 14 -13.55 0.30 -16.14
C GLU A 14 -12.77 1.56 -15.68
N TYR A 15 -11.87 1.43 -14.70
CA TYR A 15 -11.08 2.54 -14.18
C TYR A 15 -9.63 2.56 -14.70
N GLN A 16 -9.26 1.73 -15.68
CA GLN A 16 -7.90 1.77 -16.24
C GLN A 16 -7.52 3.13 -16.82
N SER A 17 -8.47 3.80 -17.48
CA SER A 17 -8.28 5.15 -18.03
C SER A 17 -8.55 6.26 -17.02
N ALA A 18 -8.97 5.95 -15.79
CA ALA A 18 -9.22 6.95 -14.77
C ALA A 18 -7.89 7.57 -14.33
N VAL A 19 -7.80 8.89 -14.41
CA VAL A 19 -6.61 9.66 -14.05
C VAL A 19 -6.68 9.99 -12.56
N VAL A 20 -5.68 9.53 -11.81
CA VAL A 20 -5.55 9.85 -10.38
C VAL A 20 -4.24 10.60 -10.17
N ALA A 21 -4.34 11.79 -9.58
CA ALA A 21 -3.19 12.57 -9.17
C ALA A 21 -2.62 11.99 -7.87
N PHE A 22 -1.46 11.37 -7.96
CA PHE A 22 -0.80 10.74 -6.82
C PHE A 22 0.72 10.85 -6.96
N GLY A 23 1.41 11.27 -5.89
CA GLY A 23 2.87 11.36 -5.85
C GLY A 23 3.45 12.27 -6.94
N ASN A 24 2.96 13.51 -7.04
CA ASN A 24 3.38 14.48 -8.06
C ASN A 24 3.09 14.10 -9.53
N SER A 25 2.35 13.01 -9.78
CA SER A 25 2.04 12.53 -11.13
C SER A 25 0.55 12.24 -11.30
N GLY A 26 -0.06 12.82 -12.33
CA GLY A 26 -1.45 12.57 -12.76
C GLY A 26 -1.50 11.61 -13.94
N LEU A 27 -1.24 10.33 -13.68
CA LEU A 27 -1.27 9.28 -14.71
C LEU A 27 -2.53 8.41 -14.58
N PRO A 28 -3.02 7.85 -15.71
CA PRO A 28 -4.13 6.90 -15.70
C PRO A 28 -3.71 5.64 -14.95
N LEU A 29 -4.61 5.08 -14.13
CA LEU A 29 -4.33 3.95 -13.25
C LEU A 29 -3.71 2.75 -13.98
N GLY A 30 -4.14 2.46 -15.20
CA GLY A 30 -3.60 1.36 -16.02
C GLY A 30 -2.14 1.52 -16.44
N GLN A 31 -1.59 2.73 -16.33
CA GLN A 31 -0.19 3.04 -16.66
C GLN A 31 0.67 3.28 -15.41
N ARG A 32 0.14 3.08 -14.21
CA ARG A 32 0.88 3.28 -12.95
C ARG A 32 1.52 1.98 -12.47
N ASP A 33 2.76 2.08 -12.01
CA ASP A 33 3.45 0.99 -11.31
C ASP A 33 3.23 1.03 -9.78
N ASP A 34 2.87 2.19 -9.23
CA ASP A 34 2.68 2.44 -7.79
C ASP A 34 1.27 2.11 -7.27
N LEU A 35 0.57 1.17 -7.91
CA LEU A 35 -0.81 0.81 -7.52
C LEU A 35 -0.92 0.26 -6.09
N LEU A 36 0.13 -0.39 -5.59
CA LEU A 36 0.18 -0.88 -4.21
C LEU A 36 0.18 0.28 -3.20
N ASP A 37 0.93 1.34 -3.48
CA ASP A 37 0.98 2.53 -2.64
C ASP A 37 -0.37 3.24 -2.59
N LEU A 38 -0.98 3.41 -3.77
CA LEU A 38 -2.29 4.02 -3.90
C LEU A 38 -3.36 3.21 -3.14
N ALA A 39 -3.32 1.87 -3.22
CA ALA A 39 -4.24 1.01 -2.49
C ALA A 39 -4.05 1.11 -0.97
N ILE A 40 -2.81 1.11 -0.47
CA ILE A 40 -2.53 1.32 0.96
C ILE A 40 -3.13 2.64 1.44
N ILE A 41 -2.97 3.71 0.65
CA ILE A 41 -3.47 5.04 1.01
C ILE A 41 -4.99 5.12 0.91
N ALA A 42 -5.59 4.48 -0.09
CA ALA A 42 -7.03 4.37 -0.23
C ALA A 42 -7.65 3.66 0.99
N THR A 43 -7.08 2.51 1.39
CA THR A 43 -7.52 1.78 2.59
C THR A 43 -7.23 2.53 3.87
N LYS A 44 -6.08 3.22 3.97
CA LYS A 44 -5.69 3.99 5.17
C LYS A 44 -6.56 5.23 5.36
N SER A 45 -6.89 5.93 4.26
CA SER A 45 -7.74 7.11 4.28
C SER A 45 -9.22 6.75 4.38
N GLY A 46 -9.58 5.50 4.07
CA GLY A 46 -10.96 5.03 4.02
C GLY A 46 -11.76 5.70 2.91
N ASP A 47 -11.10 6.16 1.84
CA ASP A 47 -11.75 6.97 0.81
C ASP A 47 -12.52 6.07 -0.18
N PRO A 48 -13.87 6.15 -0.23
CA PRO A 48 -14.68 5.29 -1.08
C PRO A 48 -14.41 5.54 -2.56
N SER A 49 -14.01 6.77 -2.93
CA SER A 49 -13.76 7.15 -4.32
C SER A 49 -12.54 6.45 -4.89
N LEU A 50 -11.55 6.14 -4.04
CA LEU A 50 -10.37 5.37 -4.41
C LEU A 50 -10.60 3.86 -4.27
N LEU A 51 -11.28 3.43 -3.20
CA LEU A 51 -11.56 2.00 -2.95
C LEU A 51 -12.37 1.37 -4.09
N GLN A 52 -13.33 2.10 -4.68
CA GLN A 52 -14.13 1.59 -5.80
C GLN A 52 -13.32 1.35 -7.08
N LEU A 53 -12.16 2.01 -7.23
CA LEU A 53 -11.28 1.89 -8.41
C LEU A 53 -10.54 0.57 -8.43
N PHE A 54 -10.39 -0.04 -7.25
CA PHE A 54 -9.73 -1.31 -7.06
C PHE A 54 -10.74 -2.47 -7.02
N GLU A 55 -10.26 -3.64 -7.41
CA GLU A 55 -10.87 -4.93 -7.07
C GLU A 55 -10.82 -5.15 -5.55
N PRO A 56 -11.50 -6.17 -4.98
CA PRO A 56 -11.42 -6.48 -3.56
C PRO A 56 -9.97 -6.48 -3.04
N LEU A 57 -9.66 -5.45 -2.24
CA LEU A 57 -8.36 -5.24 -1.63
C LEU A 57 -8.26 -6.08 -0.34
N PRO A 58 -7.11 -6.70 -0.06
CA PRO A 58 -6.87 -7.31 1.24
C PRO A 58 -6.76 -6.22 2.32
N SER A 59 -6.74 -6.63 3.59
CA SER A 59 -6.65 -5.70 4.73
C SER A 59 -5.41 -4.81 4.65
N LEU A 60 -5.49 -3.62 5.26
CA LEU A 60 -4.39 -2.66 5.30
C LEU A 60 -3.08 -3.28 5.80
N GLU A 61 -3.15 -4.17 6.81
CA GLU A 61 -1.98 -4.88 7.34
C GLU A 61 -1.31 -5.80 6.31
N GLU A 62 -2.09 -6.48 5.47
CA GLU A 62 -1.58 -7.33 4.39
C GLU A 62 -0.89 -6.48 3.32
N LEU A 63 -1.53 -5.37 2.90
CA LEU A 63 -0.96 -4.43 1.94
C LEU A 63 0.36 -3.83 2.47
N GLN A 64 0.41 -3.48 3.76
CA GLN A 64 1.62 -2.99 4.40
C GLN A 64 2.70 -4.07 4.49
N LYS A 65 2.39 -5.31 4.86
CA LYS A 65 3.38 -6.41 4.86
C LYS A 65 3.99 -6.62 3.48
N MET A 66 3.22 -6.44 2.40
CA MET A 66 3.75 -6.50 1.03
C MET A 66 4.74 -5.37 0.73
N LYS A 67 4.50 -4.17 1.27
CA LYS A 67 5.40 -3.02 1.11
C LYS A 67 6.60 -3.05 2.07
N VAL A 68 6.45 -3.62 3.26
CA VAL A 68 7.40 -3.59 4.39
C VAL A 68 8.37 -4.78 4.40
N GLN A 69 8.16 -5.81 3.59
CA GLN A 69 9.11 -6.93 3.45
C GLN A 69 10.60 -6.55 3.23
N PRO A 70 10.98 -5.39 2.65
CA PRO A 70 12.38 -4.95 2.62
C PRO A 70 12.84 -4.10 3.83
N LEU A 71 12.01 -3.80 4.83
CA LEU A 71 12.30 -2.85 5.94
C LEU A 71 12.39 -3.49 7.34
N LEU A 72 12.24 -4.82 7.44
CA LEU A 72 12.06 -5.50 8.72
C LEU A 72 13.21 -5.40 9.76
N PRO A 73 14.51 -5.21 9.45
CA PRO A 73 15.50 -5.13 10.53
C PRO A 73 15.46 -3.82 11.33
N VAL A 74 14.69 -2.80 10.93
CA VAL A 74 14.75 -1.46 11.58
C VAL A 74 13.66 -1.25 12.63
N ILE A 75 12.48 -1.86 12.47
CA ILE A 75 11.32 -1.59 13.34
C ILE A 75 11.37 -2.43 14.64
N GLU A 76 11.97 -3.63 14.59
CA GLU A 76 12.11 -4.48 15.78
C GLU A 76 13.04 -3.84 16.84
N ALA A 77 13.98 -2.98 16.41
CA ALA A 77 14.86 -2.23 17.31
C ALA A 77 14.17 -1.08 18.08
N LEU A 78 13.01 -0.59 17.62
CA LEU A 78 12.29 0.53 18.27
C LEU A 78 11.23 0.06 19.27
N LYS A 79 10.87 -1.22 19.26
CA LYS A 79 9.90 -1.78 20.21
C LYS A 79 10.54 -2.12 21.56
N GLU A 80 11.87 -2.26 21.62
CA GLU A 80 12.60 -2.60 22.84
C GLU A 80 13.00 -1.37 23.69
N THR A 81 12.96 -0.15 23.14
CA THR A 81 13.31 1.07 23.90
C THR A 81 12.12 1.79 24.52
N ALA A 82 10.89 1.26 24.39
CA ALA A 82 9.68 1.78 25.02
C ALA A 82 9.23 0.95 26.23
N SER A 83 10.18 0.46 27.03
CA SER A 83 10.00 0.27 28.47
C SER A 83 11.35 -0.04 29.10
N PRO A 84 11.93 0.92 29.83
CA PRO A 84 12.42 0.55 31.14
C PRO A 84 11.91 1.52 32.22
N GLY A 85 11.27 0.95 33.23
CA GLY A 85 11.38 1.36 34.63
C GLY A 85 10.93 2.77 35.01
N THR A 86 9.84 2.84 35.77
CA THR A 86 9.93 3.58 37.03
C THR A 86 9.50 2.62 38.13
N GLU A 87 10.52 1.98 38.71
CA GLU A 87 10.52 1.57 40.12
C GLU A 87 10.46 2.85 40.96
N GLU A 88 9.48 2.96 41.85
CA GLU A 88 9.64 3.06 43.32
C GLU A 88 8.27 2.99 44.01
#